data_AF-A0A7C4JZY0-F1
#
_entry.id   AF-A0A7C4JZY0-F1
#
_cell.length_a   1.000
_cell.length_b   1.000
_cell.length_c   1.000
_cell.angle_alpha   90.00
_cell.angle_beta   90.00
_cell.angle_gamma   90.00
#
_symmetry.space_group_name_H-M   'P 1'
#
loop_
_entity.id
_entity.type
_entity.pdbx_description
1 polymer ?
#
loop_
_entity_poly.entity_id
_entity_poly.type
_entity_poly.pdbx_seq_one_letter_code
_entity_poly.pdbx_strand_id
1 'polypeptide(L)' 'IREVIVTNTIPCKDKGLEKLRVVSIAPLIGEAIRRIHEGESVSMLFV' A
#
# COMPACT_ATOMS: atom_id res chain seq x y z
N ILE A 1 -2.35 23.39 -0.83
CA ILE A 1 -2.14 21.92 -0.98
C ILE A 1 -2.95 21.44 -2.18
N ARG A 2 -2.30 20.73 -3.10
CA ARG A 2 -2.90 20.26 -4.37
C ARG A 2 -3.62 18.92 -4.20
N GLU A 3 -2.98 17.97 -3.54
CA GLU A 3 -3.50 16.62 -3.28
C GLU A 3 -2.80 16.08 -2.02
N VAL A 4 -3.47 15.19 -1.29
CA VAL A 4 -2.91 14.39 -0.20
C VAL A 4 -3.09 12.92 -0.60
N ILE A 5 -1.98 12.20 -0.72
CA ILE A 5 -1.98 10.79 -1.12
C ILE A 5 -1.58 9.95 0.08
N VAL A 6 -2.40 8.96 0.44
CA VAL A 6 -2.15 8.04 1.55
C VAL A 6 -2.34 6.59 1.09
N THR A 7 -1.70 5.66 1.77
CA THR A 7 -1.95 4.23 1.56
C THR A 7 -3.15 3.77 2.40
N ASN A 8 -3.75 2.65 2.03
CA ASN A 8 -4.81 2.01 2.81
C ASN A 8 -4.29 1.13 3.98
N THR A 9 -3.09 1.41 4.52
CA THR A 9 -2.52 0.69 5.68
C THR A 9 -3.35 0.85 6.94
N ILE A 10 -4.03 1.99 7.06
CA ILE A 10 -5.02 2.26 8.10
C ILE A 10 -6.35 2.50 7.40
N PRO A 11 -7.45 1.90 7.88
CA PRO A 11 -8.78 2.16 7.33
C PRO A 11 -9.09 3.65 7.33
N CYS A 12 -9.14 4.25 6.13
CA CYS A 12 -9.50 5.65 5.96
C CYS A 12 -10.98 5.71 5.58
N LYS A 13 -11.78 6.37 6.43
CA LYS A 13 -13.15 6.75 6.05
C LYS A 13 -13.04 8.00 5.20
N ASP A 14 -13.64 8.00 4.02
CA ASP A 14 -13.75 9.20 3.21
C ASP A 14 -14.58 10.24 3.98
N LYS A 15 -13.91 11.26 4.54
CA LYS A 15 -14.53 12.32 5.34
C LYS A 15 -15.01 13.49 4.47
N GLY A 16 -15.17 13.30 3.16
CA GLY A 16 -15.50 14.39 2.23
C GLY A 16 -14.30 15.30 1.96
N LEU A 17 -13.08 14.77 2.08
CA LEU A 17 -11.86 15.47 1.72
C LEU A 17 -11.64 15.35 0.22
N GLU A 18 -12.13 16.32 -0.55
CA GLU A 18 -12.09 16.32 -2.03
C GLU A 18 -10.67 16.15 -2.62
N LYS A 19 -9.62 16.41 -1.84
CA LYS A 19 -8.21 16.34 -2.25
C LYS A 19 -7.48 15.12 -1.69
N LEU A 20 -8.18 14.17 -1.08
CA LEU A 20 -7.60 12.95 -0.52
C LEU A 20 -7.69 11.82 -1.54
N ARG A 21 -6.54 11.22 -1.87
CA ARG A 21 -6.47 10.00 -2.68
C ARG A 21 -5.90 8.86 -1.85
N VAL A 22 -6.65 7.77 -1.74
CA VAL A 22 -6.21 6.54 -1.08
C VAL A 22 -5.71 5.56 -2.13
N VAL A 23 -4.47 5.09 -1.99
CA VAL A 23 -3.88 4.07 -2.86
C VAL A 23 -3.73 2.74 -2.12
N SER A 24 -4.06 1.64 -2.80
CA SER A 24 -3.92 0.32 -2.20
C SER A 24 -2.47 -0.16 -2.27
N ILE A 25 -1.95 -0.69 -1.16
CA ILE A 25 -0.68 -1.43 -1.15
C ILE A 25 -0.88 -2.95 -1.01
N ALA A 26 -2.12 -3.43 -1.09
CA ALA A 26 -2.43 -4.85 -0.92
C ALA A 26 -1.63 -5.78 -1.87
N PRO A 27 -1.41 -5.45 -3.16
CA PRO A 27 -0.59 -6.30 -4.03
C PRO A 27 0.87 -6.45 -3.54
N LEU A 28 1.47 -5.35 -3.05
CA LEU A 28 2.84 -5.35 -2.52
C LEU A 28 2.94 -6.22 -1.26
N ILE A 29 1.97 -6.11 -0.35
CA ILE A 29 1.93 -6.94 0.87
C ILE A 29 1.67 -8.40 0.53
N GLY A 30 0.75 -8.70 -0.40
CA GLY A 30 0.45 -10.06 -0.82
C GLY A 30 1.68 -10.76 -1.40
N GLU A 31 2.43 -10.05 -2.24
CA GLU A 31 3.68 -10.59 -2.80
C GLU A 31 4.77 -10.75 -1.74
N ALA A 32 4.88 -9.85 -0.77
CA ALA A 32 5.79 -10.02 0.35
C ALA A 32 5.47 -11.28 1.17
N ILE A 33 4.18 -11.55 1.44
CA ILE A 33 3.73 -12.77 2.13
C ILE A 33 4.11 -14.01 1.31
N ARG A 34 3.84 -14.03 0.00
CA ARG A 34 4.20 -15.14 -0.89
C ARG A 34 5.71 -15.42 -0.84
N ARG A 35 6.54 -14.38 -0.95
CA ARG A 35 8.01 -14.52 -0.93
C ARG A 35 8.53 -15.06 0.39
N ILE A 36 8.00 -14.58 1.52
CA ILE A 36 8.33 -15.11 2.84
C ILE A 36 7.98 -16.60 2.94
N HIS A 37 6.82 -16.99 2.40
CA HIS A 37 6.39 -18.38 2.39
C HIS A 37 7.30 -19.29 1.54
N GLU A 38 7.71 -18.82 0.36
CA GLU A 38 8.58 -19.57 -0.57
C GLU A 38 10.08 -19.47 -0.24
N GLY A 39 10.47 -18.72 0.80
CA GLY A 39 11.88 -18.47 1.13
C GLY A 39 12.61 -17.59 0.10
N GLU A 40 11.87 -16.86 -0.74
CA GLU A 40 12.40 -15.91 -1.71
C GLU A 40 12.80 -14.58 -1.02
N SER A 41 13.77 -13.87 -1.59
CA SER A 41 14.15 -12.55 -1.06
C SER A 41 13.03 -11.52 -1.24
N VAL A 42 12.61 -10.91 -0.14
CA VAL A 42 11.65 -9.78 -0.09
C VAL A 42 12.29 -8.48 -0.59
N SER A 43 13.61 -8.32 -0.46
CA SER A 43 14.29 -7.07 -0.88
C SER A 43 14.16 -6.79 -2.37
N MET A 44 13.93 -7.82 -3.19
CA MET A 44 13.67 -7.70 -4.63
C MET A 44 12.38 -6.94 -4.98
N LEU A 45 11.46 -6.71 -4.03
CA LEU A 45 10.25 -5.91 -4.26
C LEU A 45 10.51 -4.40 -4.32
N PHE A 46 11.72 -3.97 -3.96
CA PHE A 46 12.07 -2.56 -3.80
C PHE A 46 13.32 -2.18 -4.63
N VAL A 47 13.65 -2.99 -5.64
CA VAL A 47 14.71 -2.72 -6.63
C VAL A 47 14.14 -1.93 -7.80
#